data_AF-A0A4Q3J9I8-F1
#
_entry.id   AF-A0A4Q3J9I8-F1
#
_cell.length_a   1.000
_cell.length_b   1.000
_cell.length_c   1.000
_cell.angle_alpha   90.00
_cell.angle_beta   90.00
_cell.angle_gamma   90.00
#
_symmetry.space_group_name_H-M   'P 1'
#
loop_
_entity.id
_entity.type
_entity.pdbx_description
1 polymer ?
#
loop_
_entity_poly.entity_id
_entity_poly.type
_entity_poly.pdbx_seq_one_letter_code
_entity_poly.pdbx_strand_id
1 'polypeptide(L)'
;MQKHHWLRAGLFAAAASAAFAAAPAQAQGSLVMYCGVQEEWCRAMSGAFEKETGIKVAMTRKSAGEIYAQLKAESSNPRGDIWWGGTGDPHLQAAEEGLTQDYESPANKDLHEWALAQWEAAKKRSVGIYAGALGFGYNTQQIKAKGLAEPKCWADLLDPKLKDDVQVADPNSSGTAYNLLATVVQLMGEDKGFDYLRALHKNISQYTKSGAAPAKAASLGETAVGIVFIHDAVVFAVQGDPIKAVAPCEGTGYEIGSMSIVKGARNLDNAKKFYDWALTPAAQALAAPAKSYQVPSNK
;
A
#
# COMPACT_ATOMS: atom_id res chain seq x y z
N MET A 1 77.44 31.98 51.98
CA MET A 1 76.60 31.24 52.93
C MET A 1 75.17 31.74 52.79
N GLN A 2 74.22 30.81 52.60
CA GLN A 2 72.76 30.95 52.80
C GLN A 2 71.99 31.98 51.93
N LYS A 3 70.75 31.78 51.51
CA LYS A 3 69.86 30.66 51.16
C LYS A 3 68.58 31.35 50.58
N HIS A 4 67.84 30.64 49.74
CA HIS A 4 66.69 31.06 48.93
C HIS A 4 65.42 31.53 49.68
N HIS A 5 64.44 31.99 48.88
CA HIS A 5 62.96 31.81 48.93
C HIS A 5 62.18 33.16 49.01
N TRP A 6 61.66 33.75 47.92
CA TRP A 6 60.44 33.40 47.14
C TRP A 6 59.22 33.04 48.00
N LEU A 7 58.31 33.99 48.18
CA LEU A 7 56.92 33.77 48.65
C LEU A 7 55.96 34.39 47.64
N ARG A 8 55.39 33.54 46.79
CA ARG A 8 54.22 33.83 45.95
C ARG A 8 52.98 33.54 46.79
N ALA A 9 52.13 34.54 47.01
CA ALA A 9 50.79 34.35 47.57
C ALA A 9 49.87 33.78 46.48
N GLY A 10 49.41 32.54 46.67
CA GLY A 10 48.36 31.93 45.87
C GLY A 10 47.00 32.11 46.54
N LEU A 11 46.05 32.75 45.87
CA LEU A 11 44.64 32.60 46.17
C LEU A 11 44.06 31.51 45.25
N PHE A 12 43.62 30.42 45.86
CA PHE A 12 42.82 29.37 45.22
C PHE A 12 41.39 29.88 45.00
N ALA A 13 41.02 30.14 43.75
CA ALA A 13 39.62 30.23 43.35
C ALA A 13 39.15 28.82 42.96
N ALA A 14 38.34 28.20 43.81
CA ALA A 14 37.68 26.93 43.51
C ALA A 14 36.53 27.19 42.53
N ALA A 15 36.79 26.99 41.23
CA ALA A 15 35.74 26.97 40.21
C ALA A 15 35.03 25.60 40.23
N ALA A 16 33.84 25.56 40.84
CA ALA A 16 32.94 24.42 40.76
C ALA A 16 32.46 24.27 39.30
N SER A 17 33.11 23.38 38.56
CA SER A 17 32.70 23.00 37.20
C SER A 17 31.51 22.05 37.31
N ALA A 18 30.29 22.58 37.22
CA ALA A 18 29.10 21.79 37.01
C ALA A 18 29.16 21.19 35.60
N ALA A 19 29.66 19.95 35.50
CA ALA A 19 29.58 19.16 34.29
C ALA A 19 28.10 18.84 34.02
N PHE A 20 27.45 19.63 33.19
CA PHE A 20 26.23 19.22 32.50
C PHE A 20 26.62 18.05 31.59
N ALA A 21 26.39 16.83 32.05
CA ALA A 21 26.36 15.67 31.18
C ALA A 21 25.19 15.87 30.21
N ALA A 22 25.48 16.38 29.01
CA ALA A 22 24.55 16.28 27.90
C ALA A 22 24.32 14.79 27.64
N ALA A 23 23.15 14.28 28.04
CA ALA A 23 22.69 12.99 27.60
C ALA A 23 22.79 12.98 26.06
N PRO A 24 23.34 11.94 25.43
CA PRO A 24 23.38 11.88 23.98
C PRO A 24 21.94 12.00 23.50
N ALA A 25 21.66 13.03 22.70
CA ALA A 25 20.41 13.13 21.97
C ALA A 25 20.32 11.87 21.11
N GLN A 26 19.55 10.89 21.58
CA GLN A 26 19.31 9.64 20.88
C GLN A 26 18.60 10.06 19.59
N ALA A 27 19.34 10.09 18.47
CA ALA A 27 18.83 10.56 17.20
C ALA A 27 17.52 9.82 16.93
N GLN A 28 16.40 10.55 17.01
CA GLN A 28 15.10 10.03 16.61
C GLN A 28 15.24 9.67 15.14
N GLY A 29 15.36 8.37 14.88
CA GLY A 29 15.77 7.86 13.57
C GLY A 29 14.75 8.18 12.49
N SER A 30 15.12 7.93 11.24
CA SER A 30 14.22 8.02 10.11
C SER A 30 13.68 6.64 9.73
N LEU A 31 12.63 6.64 8.90
CA LEU A 31 12.05 5.48 8.24
C LEU A 31 11.80 5.84 6.78
N VAL A 32 12.35 5.08 5.84
CA VAL A 32 12.04 5.23 4.41
C VAL A 32 10.94 4.24 4.04
N MET A 33 9.76 4.78 3.71
CA MET A 33 8.56 4.00 3.42
C MET A 33 8.19 4.06 1.93
N TYR A 34 8.06 2.90 1.30
CA TYR A 34 7.39 2.77 0.02
C TYR A 34 5.93 2.40 0.27
N CYS A 35 5.02 3.30 -0.13
CA CYS A 35 3.60 3.14 0.13
C CYS A 35 2.83 2.75 -1.13
N GLY A 36 2.06 1.66 -1.06
CA GLY A 36 1.36 1.06 -2.19
C GLY A 36 -0.14 1.39 -2.31
N VAL A 37 -0.69 2.20 -1.40
CA VAL A 37 -2.13 2.54 -1.35
C VAL A 37 -2.42 3.96 -1.89
N GLN A 38 -3.64 4.46 -1.64
CA GLN A 38 -4.04 5.85 -1.91
C GLN A 38 -3.17 6.82 -1.09
N GLU A 39 -2.82 7.96 -1.70
CA GLU A 39 -1.85 8.89 -1.11
C GLU A 39 -2.34 9.48 0.21
N GLU A 40 -3.63 9.72 0.33
CA GLU A 40 -4.29 10.20 1.54
C GLU A 40 -4.06 9.25 2.71
N TRP A 41 -4.17 7.94 2.49
CA TRP A 41 -3.93 6.94 3.53
C TRP A 41 -2.44 6.78 3.84
N CYS A 42 -1.57 6.81 2.83
CA CYS A 42 -0.12 6.87 3.02
C CYS A 42 0.28 8.02 3.94
N ARG A 43 -0.27 9.23 3.70
CA ARG A 43 0.02 10.43 4.49
C ARG A 43 -0.55 10.33 5.90
N ALA A 44 -1.75 9.80 6.06
CA ALA A 44 -2.36 9.58 7.37
C ALA A 44 -1.52 8.64 8.24
N MET A 45 -1.08 7.51 7.67
CA MET A 45 -0.23 6.55 8.38
C MET A 45 1.14 7.13 8.72
N SER A 46 1.82 7.77 7.77
CA SER A 46 3.10 8.40 8.05
C SER A 46 2.96 9.47 9.14
N GLY A 47 1.97 10.36 9.04
CA GLY A 47 1.80 11.47 9.97
C GLY A 47 1.43 11.03 11.38
N ALA A 48 0.57 10.03 11.52
CA ALA A 48 0.21 9.47 12.83
C ALA A 48 1.42 8.78 13.48
N PHE A 49 2.15 7.96 12.74
CA PHE A 49 3.36 7.31 13.25
C PHE A 49 4.44 8.32 13.67
N GLU A 50 4.67 9.37 12.87
CA GLU A 50 5.61 10.44 13.24
C GLU A 50 5.19 11.12 14.55
N LYS A 51 3.89 11.42 14.70
CA LYS A 51 3.36 12.11 15.87
C LYS A 51 3.48 11.28 17.14
N GLU A 52 3.24 9.98 17.05
CA GLU A 52 3.24 9.07 18.20
C GLU A 52 4.66 8.67 18.64
N THR A 53 5.59 8.54 17.68
CA THR A 53 6.92 7.97 17.96
C THR A 53 8.06 8.97 17.88
N GLY A 54 7.86 10.12 17.23
CA GLY A 54 8.91 11.07 16.89
C GLY A 54 9.84 10.63 15.75
N ILE A 55 9.66 9.43 15.17
CA ILE A 55 10.45 8.92 14.04
C ILE A 55 9.98 9.60 12.76
N LYS A 56 10.90 10.16 11.96
CA LYS A 56 10.54 10.83 10.70
C LYS A 56 10.38 9.84 9.55
N VAL A 57 9.30 9.97 8.77
CA VAL A 57 8.95 9.06 7.69
C VAL A 57 9.15 9.75 6.34
N ALA A 58 10.18 9.31 5.59
CA ALA A 58 10.35 9.66 4.20
C ALA A 58 9.50 8.70 3.34
N MET A 59 8.28 9.12 3.03
CA MET A 59 7.31 8.32 2.28
C MET A 59 7.33 8.63 0.78
N THR A 60 7.37 7.60 -0.05
CA THR A 60 7.11 7.70 -1.50
C THR A 60 5.96 6.78 -1.88
N ARG A 61 4.95 7.31 -2.57
CA ARG A 61 3.80 6.54 -3.06
C ARG A 61 4.03 6.04 -4.48
N LYS A 62 3.82 4.75 -4.72
CA LYS A 62 3.96 4.06 -6.03
C LYS A 62 2.95 2.91 -6.12
N SER A 63 2.66 2.42 -7.33
CA SER A 63 1.86 1.19 -7.46
C SER A 63 2.67 -0.05 -7.06
N ALA A 64 1.99 -1.11 -6.59
CA ALA A 64 2.65 -2.31 -6.04
C ALA A 64 3.69 -2.94 -6.98
N GLY A 65 3.40 -3.04 -8.28
CA GLY A 65 4.35 -3.56 -9.28
C GLY A 65 5.57 -2.66 -9.44
N GLU A 66 5.41 -1.34 -9.37
CA GLU A 66 6.52 -0.39 -9.40
C GLU A 66 7.41 -0.49 -8.14
N ILE A 67 6.81 -0.70 -6.96
CA ILE A 67 7.57 -0.90 -5.72
C ILE A 67 8.39 -2.18 -5.82
N TYR A 68 7.78 -3.29 -6.25
CA TYR A 68 8.51 -4.54 -6.50
C TYR A 68 9.68 -4.34 -7.47
N ALA A 69 9.44 -3.70 -8.63
CA ALA A 69 10.49 -3.44 -9.60
C ALA A 69 11.62 -2.57 -9.02
N GLN A 70 11.28 -1.58 -8.20
CA GLN A 70 12.25 -0.74 -7.50
C GLN A 70 13.07 -1.54 -6.48
N LEU A 71 12.45 -2.38 -5.64
CA LEU A 71 13.15 -3.23 -4.68
C LEU A 71 14.13 -4.17 -5.38
N LYS A 72 13.73 -4.74 -6.52
CA LYS A 72 14.58 -5.60 -7.33
C LYS A 72 15.79 -4.85 -7.88
N ALA A 73 15.57 -3.67 -8.44
CA ALA A 73 16.64 -2.81 -8.97
C ALA A 73 17.61 -2.33 -7.88
N GLU A 74 17.11 -2.09 -6.67
CA GLU A 74 17.88 -1.61 -5.53
C GLU A 74 18.46 -2.75 -4.66
N SER A 75 18.26 -4.02 -5.02
CA SER A 75 18.58 -5.18 -4.16
C SER A 75 20.02 -5.24 -3.67
N SER A 76 20.98 -4.74 -4.44
CA SER A 76 22.40 -4.66 -4.04
C SER A 76 22.71 -3.50 -3.08
N ASN A 77 21.86 -2.49 -3.02
CA ASN A 77 21.98 -1.33 -2.14
C ASN A 77 20.61 -0.74 -1.80
N PRO A 78 19.83 -1.40 -0.93
CA PRO A 78 18.45 -1.02 -0.61
C PRO A 78 18.35 0.41 -0.09
N ARG A 79 17.34 1.15 -0.57
CA ARG A 79 17.05 2.51 -0.12
C ARG A 79 15.83 2.60 0.79
N GLY A 80 14.85 1.70 0.58
CA GLY A 80 13.67 1.58 1.44
C GLY A 80 13.92 0.74 2.69
N ASP A 81 13.17 1.03 3.74
CA ASP A 81 13.16 0.23 4.98
C ASP A 81 11.91 -0.64 5.06
N ILE A 82 10.75 -0.10 4.67
CA ILE A 82 9.46 -0.77 4.73
C ILE A 82 8.63 -0.52 3.47
N TRP A 83 7.98 -1.57 3.00
CA TRP A 83 6.92 -1.50 1.99
C TRP A 83 5.59 -1.71 2.69
N TRP A 84 4.73 -0.69 2.67
CA TRP A 84 3.41 -0.73 3.28
C TRP A 84 2.29 -0.54 2.25
N GLY A 85 1.41 -1.53 2.14
CA GLY A 85 0.23 -1.52 1.29
C GLY A 85 0.49 -1.84 -0.19
N GLY A 86 -0.61 -1.96 -0.94
CA GLY A 86 -0.62 -2.55 -2.28
C GLY A 86 -0.92 -4.05 -2.23
N THR A 87 -1.30 -4.60 -3.38
CA THR A 87 -1.69 -6.02 -3.54
C THR A 87 -0.62 -6.98 -3.03
N GLY A 88 -1.04 -8.14 -2.52
CA GLY A 88 -0.14 -9.13 -1.93
C GLY A 88 0.74 -9.89 -2.92
N ASP A 89 0.35 -10.02 -4.19
CA ASP A 89 1.08 -10.85 -5.15
C ASP A 89 2.53 -10.34 -5.39
N PRO A 90 2.76 -9.03 -5.63
CA PRO A 90 4.11 -8.47 -5.72
C PRO A 90 4.93 -8.62 -4.42
N HIS A 91 4.29 -8.63 -3.24
CA HIS A 91 4.98 -8.90 -1.98
C HIS A 91 5.42 -10.37 -1.86
N LEU A 92 4.58 -11.32 -2.31
CA LEU A 92 4.92 -12.74 -2.35
C LEU A 92 6.09 -12.98 -3.30
N GLN A 93 6.07 -12.34 -4.47
CA GLN A 93 7.18 -12.42 -5.42
C GLN A 93 8.47 -11.83 -4.83
N ALA A 94 8.40 -10.67 -4.18
CA ALA A 94 9.54 -10.07 -3.49
C ALA A 94 10.09 -10.99 -2.37
N ALA A 95 9.22 -11.67 -1.64
CA ALA A 95 9.58 -12.63 -0.61
C ALA A 95 10.27 -13.86 -1.18
N GLU A 96 9.78 -14.41 -2.30
CA GLU A 96 10.37 -15.55 -3.00
C GLU A 96 11.79 -15.22 -3.51
N GLU A 97 11.96 -14.05 -4.10
CA GLU A 97 13.25 -13.55 -4.60
C GLU A 97 14.19 -13.07 -3.48
N GLY A 98 13.74 -13.10 -2.22
CA GLY A 98 14.54 -12.73 -1.06
C GLY A 98 14.86 -11.24 -0.99
N LEU A 99 13.98 -10.39 -1.52
CA LEU A 99 14.06 -8.92 -1.46
C LEU A 99 13.51 -8.36 -0.14
N THR A 100 12.70 -9.14 0.56
CA THR A 100 12.14 -8.82 1.89
C THR A 100 12.67 -9.79 2.93
N GLN A 101 12.60 -9.41 4.20
CA GLN A 101 13.09 -10.21 5.32
C GLN A 101 11.96 -10.68 6.24
N ASP A 102 12.21 -11.79 6.91
CA ASP A 102 11.25 -12.38 7.84
C ASP A 102 11.08 -11.52 9.09
N TYR A 103 9.84 -11.42 9.53
CA TYR A 103 9.49 -10.78 10.79
C TYR A 103 8.19 -11.36 11.34
N GLU A 104 8.17 -11.60 12.65
CA GLU A 104 7.00 -12.10 13.37
C GLU A 104 6.54 -11.04 14.36
N SER A 105 5.41 -10.40 14.05
CA SER A 105 4.85 -9.36 14.91
C SER A 105 4.08 -10.00 16.06
N PRO A 106 4.17 -9.47 17.30
CA PRO A 106 3.28 -9.85 18.39
C PRO A 106 1.79 -9.66 18.07
N ALA A 107 1.45 -8.78 17.11
CA ALA A 107 0.09 -8.52 16.68
C ALA A 107 -0.51 -9.64 15.80
N ASN A 108 0.30 -10.60 15.31
CA ASN A 108 -0.17 -11.67 14.42
C ASN A 108 -1.36 -12.45 15.01
N LYS A 109 -1.38 -12.68 16.34
CA LYS A 109 -2.47 -13.38 17.04
C LYS A 109 -3.84 -12.70 16.90
N ASP A 110 -3.84 -11.39 16.67
CA ASP A 110 -5.04 -10.55 16.61
C ASP A 110 -5.54 -10.38 15.15
N LEU A 111 -4.83 -10.95 14.17
CA LEU A 111 -5.18 -10.83 12.75
C LEU A 111 -6.14 -11.93 12.28
N HIS A 112 -6.91 -11.61 11.24
CA HIS A 112 -7.72 -12.58 10.50
C HIS A 112 -6.86 -13.67 9.83
N GLU A 113 -7.45 -14.85 9.64
CA GLU A 113 -6.75 -16.00 9.04
C GLU A 113 -6.23 -15.72 7.63
N TRP A 114 -6.97 -14.96 6.82
CA TRP A 114 -6.52 -14.58 5.47
C TRP A 114 -5.26 -13.70 5.49
N ALA A 115 -5.07 -12.90 6.54
CA ALA A 115 -3.88 -12.06 6.69
C ALA A 115 -2.66 -12.89 7.10
N LEU A 116 -2.89 -13.91 7.93
CA LEU A 116 -1.87 -14.88 8.34
C LEU A 116 -1.53 -15.85 7.21
N ALA A 117 -2.49 -16.23 6.36
CA ALA A 117 -2.23 -17.06 5.18
C ALA A 117 -1.23 -16.38 4.23
N GLN A 118 -1.34 -15.06 4.04
CA GLN A 118 -0.35 -14.27 3.30
C GLN A 118 1.04 -14.33 3.97
N TRP A 119 1.09 -14.32 5.30
CA TRP A 119 2.34 -14.40 6.06
C TRP A 119 3.02 -15.75 5.97
N GLU A 120 2.25 -16.83 6.07
CA GLU A 120 2.76 -18.19 5.88
C GLU A 120 3.23 -18.42 4.44
N ALA A 121 2.44 -18.01 3.45
CA ALA A 121 2.80 -18.11 2.03
C ALA A 121 4.10 -17.34 1.71
N ALA A 122 4.29 -16.18 2.34
CA ALA A 122 5.50 -15.37 2.22
C ALA A 122 6.69 -15.91 3.04
N LYS A 123 6.57 -17.06 3.72
CA LYS A 123 7.58 -17.58 4.65
C LYS A 123 7.99 -16.53 5.68
N LYS A 124 7.00 -15.85 6.27
CA LYS A 124 7.11 -14.78 7.27
C LYS A 124 7.65 -13.43 6.76
N ARG A 125 7.83 -13.24 5.46
CA ARG A 125 8.45 -12.03 4.86
C ARG A 125 7.46 -10.95 4.40
N SER A 126 6.17 -11.20 4.58
CA SER A 126 5.08 -10.26 4.31
C SER A 126 3.92 -10.58 5.24
N VAL A 127 3.03 -9.64 5.56
CA VAL A 127 1.76 -9.93 6.27
C VAL A 127 0.61 -9.21 5.59
N GLY A 128 -0.60 -9.77 5.69
CA GLY A 128 -1.81 -9.06 5.28
C GLY A 128 -2.17 -7.92 6.24
N ILE A 129 -2.48 -6.75 5.69
CA ILE A 129 -2.88 -5.55 6.42
C ILE A 129 -4.31 -5.10 6.10
N TYR A 130 -4.86 -5.51 4.96
CA TYR A 130 -6.26 -5.29 4.59
C TYR A 130 -6.69 -6.27 3.49
N ALA A 131 -8.00 -6.37 3.23
CA ALA A 131 -8.56 -7.08 2.08
C ALA A 131 -9.45 -6.16 1.23
N GLY A 132 -9.43 -6.36 -0.10
CA GLY A 132 -10.21 -5.58 -1.05
C GLY A 132 -10.77 -6.44 -2.17
N ALA A 133 -12.11 -6.51 -2.30
CA ALA A 133 -12.75 -7.25 -3.37
C ALA A 133 -12.52 -6.57 -4.73
N LEU A 134 -12.18 -7.35 -5.75
CA LEU A 134 -12.07 -6.88 -7.13
C LEU A 134 -13.47 -6.71 -7.73
N GLY A 135 -13.66 -5.70 -8.57
CA GLY A 135 -14.89 -5.50 -9.31
C GLY A 135 -14.77 -4.33 -10.29
N PHE A 136 -15.86 -3.61 -10.47
CA PHE A 136 -15.85 -2.39 -11.26
C PHE A 136 -16.81 -1.34 -10.70
N GLY A 137 -16.52 -0.08 -11.01
CA GLY A 137 -17.46 1.03 -10.84
C GLY A 137 -17.92 1.53 -12.20
N TYR A 138 -19.23 1.75 -12.37
CA TYR A 138 -19.76 2.33 -13.61
C TYR A 138 -20.46 3.65 -13.37
N ASN A 139 -20.32 4.58 -14.32
CA ASN A 139 -21.02 5.84 -14.31
C ASN A 139 -22.47 5.66 -14.78
N THR A 140 -23.41 5.85 -13.87
CA THR A 140 -24.86 5.69 -14.10
C THR A 140 -25.40 6.58 -15.22
N GLN A 141 -24.85 7.79 -15.38
CA GLN A 141 -25.28 8.72 -16.43
C GLN A 141 -24.76 8.28 -17.80
N GLN A 142 -23.50 7.83 -17.90
CA GLN A 142 -22.92 7.31 -19.14
C GLN A 142 -23.63 6.02 -19.59
N ILE A 143 -23.88 5.08 -18.68
CA ILE A 143 -24.61 3.84 -18.98
C ILE A 143 -26.02 4.16 -19.51
N LYS A 144 -26.74 5.09 -18.86
CA LYS A 144 -28.07 5.53 -19.31
C LYS A 144 -28.01 6.21 -20.68
N ALA A 145 -27.05 7.10 -20.92
CA ALA A 145 -26.89 7.82 -22.19
C ALA A 145 -26.64 6.88 -23.37
N LYS A 146 -25.99 5.74 -23.14
CA LYS A 146 -25.75 4.68 -24.14
C LYS A 146 -26.93 3.73 -24.34
N GLY A 147 -28.00 3.88 -23.56
CA GLY A 147 -29.13 2.94 -23.57
C GLY A 147 -28.70 1.52 -23.22
N LEU A 148 -27.77 1.39 -22.27
CA LEU A 148 -27.32 0.11 -21.71
C LEU A 148 -28.12 -0.21 -20.45
N ALA A 149 -28.32 -1.51 -20.20
CA ALA A 149 -28.73 -1.96 -18.87
C ALA A 149 -27.58 -1.74 -17.88
N GLU A 150 -27.89 -1.64 -16.59
CA GLU A 150 -26.85 -1.58 -15.55
C GLU A 150 -26.00 -2.86 -15.59
N PRO A 151 -24.67 -2.77 -15.80
CA PRO A 151 -23.81 -3.95 -15.87
C PRO A 151 -23.70 -4.63 -14.50
N LYS A 152 -23.75 -5.97 -14.49
CA LYS A 152 -23.74 -6.81 -13.28
C LYS A 152 -22.66 -7.88 -13.30
N CYS A 153 -22.17 -8.21 -14.48
CA CYS A 153 -21.32 -9.37 -14.74
C CYS A 153 -20.07 -8.92 -15.52
N TRP A 154 -18.99 -9.70 -15.44
CA TRP A 154 -17.80 -9.49 -16.28
C TRP A 154 -18.17 -9.53 -17.77
N ALA A 155 -19.05 -10.46 -18.15
CA ALA A 155 -19.53 -10.58 -19.53
C ALA A 155 -20.21 -9.31 -20.08
N ASP A 156 -20.85 -8.50 -19.22
CA ASP A 156 -21.53 -7.27 -19.65
C ASP A 156 -20.53 -6.20 -20.13
N LEU A 157 -19.29 -6.27 -19.65
CA LEU A 157 -18.23 -5.33 -20.06
C LEU A 157 -17.77 -5.55 -21.50
N LEU A 158 -18.20 -6.64 -22.14
CA LEU A 158 -17.92 -6.97 -23.53
C LEU A 158 -18.92 -6.37 -24.53
N ASP A 159 -19.97 -5.67 -24.05
CA ASP A 159 -20.96 -5.05 -24.94
C ASP A 159 -20.27 -4.04 -25.88
N PRO A 160 -20.45 -4.13 -27.21
CA PRO A 160 -19.80 -3.23 -28.16
C PRO A 160 -20.21 -1.75 -28.01
N LYS A 161 -21.29 -1.42 -27.29
CA LYS A 161 -21.62 -0.03 -26.91
C LYS A 161 -20.65 0.57 -25.89
N LEU A 162 -19.85 -0.26 -25.23
CA LEU A 162 -18.74 0.14 -24.35
C LEU A 162 -17.41 0.25 -25.09
N LYS A 163 -17.39 0.17 -26.43
CA LYS A 163 -16.18 0.36 -27.22
C LYS A 163 -15.50 1.69 -26.84
N ASP A 164 -14.19 1.61 -26.60
CA ASP A 164 -13.35 2.74 -26.16
C ASP A 164 -13.93 3.47 -24.94
N ASP A 165 -14.57 2.75 -24.01
CA ASP A 165 -15.24 3.35 -22.85
C ASP A 165 -15.22 2.50 -21.57
N VAL A 166 -14.23 1.62 -21.47
CA VAL A 166 -13.83 0.94 -20.23
C VAL A 166 -12.38 1.30 -19.93
N GLN A 167 -12.06 1.53 -18.66
CA GLN A 167 -10.67 1.66 -18.22
C GLN A 167 -10.30 0.58 -17.22
N VAL A 168 -9.04 0.18 -17.29
CA VAL A 168 -8.39 -0.73 -16.34
C VAL A 168 -6.93 -0.30 -16.23
N ALA A 169 -6.22 -0.73 -15.19
CA ALA A 169 -4.79 -0.46 -15.11
C ALA A 169 -3.95 -1.43 -15.95
N ASP A 170 -2.67 -1.08 -16.19
CA ASP A 170 -1.69 -1.95 -16.85
C ASP A 170 -1.12 -2.97 -15.85
N PRO A 171 -1.20 -4.29 -16.12
CA PRO A 171 -0.66 -5.33 -15.22
C PRO A 171 0.87 -5.29 -15.06
N ASN A 172 1.60 -4.60 -15.94
CA ASN A 172 3.05 -4.42 -15.79
C ASN A 172 3.43 -3.47 -14.65
N SER A 173 2.54 -2.54 -14.27
CA SER A 173 2.79 -1.57 -13.19
C SER A 173 1.81 -1.70 -12.03
N SER A 174 0.60 -2.20 -12.27
CA SER A 174 -0.51 -2.18 -11.32
C SER A 174 -0.84 -3.56 -10.78
N GLY A 175 -0.79 -3.67 -9.45
CA GLY A 175 -1.26 -4.84 -8.72
C GLY A 175 -2.73 -5.15 -8.97
N THR A 176 -3.60 -4.14 -9.07
CA THR A 176 -5.03 -4.33 -9.35
C THR A 176 -5.27 -5.03 -10.69
N ALA A 177 -4.49 -4.67 -11.70
CA ALA A 177 -4.61 -5.29 -13.03
C ALA A 177 -4.02 -6.70 -13.08
N TYR A 178 -2.95 -6.96 -12.32
CA TYR A 178 -2.47 -8.32 -12.10
C TYR A 178 -3.51 -9.18 -11.36
N ASN A 179 -4.16 -8.63 -10.34
CA ASN A 179 -5.23 -9.31 -9.61
C ASN A 179 -6.44 -9.61 -10.50
N LEU A 180 -6.80 -8.69 -11.42
CA LEU A 180 -7.80 -8.96 -12.45
C LEU A 180 -7.40 -10.13 -13.36
N LEU A 181 -6.18 -10.11 -13.88
CA LEU A 181 -5.65 -11.19 -14.72
C LEU A 181 -5.74 -12.54 -14.00
N ALA A 182 -5.22 -12.60 -12.77
CA ALA A 182 -5.23 -13.80 -11.95
C ALA A 182 -6.66 -14.27 -11.61
N THR A 183 -7.57 -13.33 -11.32
CA THR A 183 -8.99 -13.63 -11.05
C THR A 183 -9.67 -14.24 -12.26
N VAL A 184 -9.53 -13.61 -13.43
CA VAL A 184 -10.15 -14.08 -14.66
C VAL A 184 -9.64 -15.48 -15.03
N VAL A 185 -8.33 -15.71 -14.93
CA VAL A 185 -7.72 -17.02 -15.18
C VAL A 185 -8.24 -18.08 -14.19
N GLN A 186 -8.35 -17.76 -12.90
CA GLN A 186 -8.87 -18.70 -11.90
C GLN A 186 -10.36 -19.01 -12.08
N LEU A 187 -11.17 -18.03 -12.49
CA LEU A 187 -12.61 -18.22 -12.71
C LEU A 187 -12.91 -18.98 -14.01
N MET A 188 -12.19 -18.67 -15.09
CA MET A 188 -12.54 -19.13 -16.44
C MET A 188 -11.63 -20.25 -16.96
N GLY A 189 -10.49 -20.49 -16.31
CA GLY A 189 -9.37 -21.23 -16.88
C GLY A 189 -8.50 -20.34 -17.78
N GLU A 190 -7.25 -20.72 -18.00
CA GLU A 190 -6.25 -19.88 -18.68
C GLU A 190 -6.67 -19.46 -20.09
N ASP A 191 -6.91 -20.41 -20.99
CA ASP A 191 -7.26 -20.11 -22.39
C ASP A 191 -8.49 -19.21 -22.52
N LYS A 192 -9.58 -19.59 -21.84
CA LYS A 192 -10.85 -18.84 -21.85
C LYS A 192 -10.72 -17.48 -21.17
N GLY A 193 -9.90 -17.39 -20.11
CA GLY A 193 -9.60 -16.14 -19.44
C GLY A 193 -8.88 -15.17 -20.38
N PHE A 194 -7.89 -15.65 -21.13
CA PHE A 194 -7.22 -14.82 -22.14
C PHE A 194 -8.13 -14.48 -23.33
N ASP A 195 -9.06 -15.36 -23.72
CA ASP A 195 -10.10 -15.02 -24.69
C ASP A 195 -11.00 -13.87 -24.21
N TYR A 196 -11.43 -13.92 -22.95
CA TYR A 196 -12.19 -12.84 -22.33
C TYR A 196 -11.39 -11.54 -22.32
N LEU A 197 -10.12 -11.56 -21.91
CA LEU A 197 -9.28 -10.36 -21.88
C LEU A 197 -9.05 -9.78 -23.28
N ARG A 198 -8.90 -10.61 -24.32
CA ARG A 198 -8.85 -10.17 -25.72
C ARG A 198 -10.15 -9.53 -26.17
N ALA A 199 -11.30 -10.04 -25.74
CA ALA A 199 -12.60 -9.44 -26.04
C ALA A 199 -12.74 -8.10 -25.31
N LEU A 200 -12.40 -8.06 -24.02
CA LEU A 200 -12.46 -6.86 -23.17
C LEU A 200 -11.57 -5.75 -23.72
N HIS A 201 -10.38 -6.09 -24.20
CA HIS A 201 -9.43 -5.13 -24.79
C HIS A 201 -10.06 -4.23 -25.86
N LYS A 202 -11.02 -4.75 -26.64
CA LYS A 202 -11.71 -3.98 -27.69
C LYS A 202 -12.55 -2.83 -27.15
N ASN A 203 -12.86 -2.86 -25.85
CA ASN A 203 -13.63 -1.85 -25.14
C ASN A 203 -12.74 -0.96 -24.25
N ILE A 204 -11.45 -1.27 -24.10
CA ILE A 204 -10.54 -0.50 -23.26
C ILE A 204 -10.12 0.78 -23.97
N SER A 205 -10.45 1.94 -23.37
CA SER A 205 -9.97 3.25 -23.84
C SER A 205 -8.54 3.55 -23.39
N GLN A 206 -8.18 3.08 -22.19
CA GLN A 206 -6.86 3.33 -21.60
C GLN A 206 -6.47 2.25 -20.59
N TYR A 207 -5.20 1.82 -20.68
CA TYR A 207 -4.50 1.12 -19.60
C TYR A 207 -3.80 2.15 -18.72
N THR A 208 -4.36 2.39 -17.54
CA THR A 208 -3.83 3.38 -16.59
C THR A 208 -2.64 2.83 -15.81
N LYS A 209 -1.73 3.71 -15.40
CA LYS A 209 -0.58 3.28 -14.59
C LYS A 209 -0.98 2.80 -13.19
N SER A 210 -1.97 3.48 -12.58
CA SER A 210 -2.41 3.26 -11.20
C SER A 210 -3.74 2.51 -11.15
N GLY A 211 -3.82 1.46 -10.34
CA GLY A 211 -5.03 0.63 -10.14
C GLY A 211 -6.30 1.37 -9.75
N ALA A 212 -6.18 2.45 -8.96
CA ALA A 212 -7.34 3.25 -8.51
C ALA A 212 -7.80 4.32 -9.53
N ALA A 213 -6.99 4.61 -10.57
CA ALA A 213 -7.31 5.68 -11.52
C ALA A 213 -8.62 5.46 -12.31
N PRO A 214 -8.98 4.23 -12.74
CA PRO A 214 -10.22 3.99 -13.47
C PRO A 214 -11.49 4.35 -12.68
N ALA A 215 -11.49 4.20 -11.34
CA ALA A 215 -12.64 4.60 -10.52
C ALA A 215 -12.88 6.11 -10.57
N LYS A 216 -11.80 6.91 -10.54
CA LYS A 216 -11.86 8.37 -10.66
C LYS A 216 -12.33 8.79 -12.05
N ALA A 217 -11.78 8.18 -13.11
CA ALA A 217 -12.22 8.46 -14.47
C ALA A 217 -13.72 8.14 -14.66
N ALA A 218 -14.18 7.03 -14.11
CA ALA A 218 -15.60 6.67 -14.13
C ALA A 218 -16.46 7.66 -13.32
N SER A 219 -16.00 8.11 -12.16
CA SER A 219 -16.76 9.07 -11.33
C SER A 219 -16.93 10.43 -12.03
N LEU A 220 -15.89 10.88 -12.75
CA LEU A 220 -15.89 12.10 -13.55
C LEU A 220 -16.63 11.94 -14.89
N GLY A 221 -17.03 10.72 -15.26
CA GLY A 221 -17.67 10.42 -16.53
C GLY A 221 -16.73 10.49 -17.74
N GLU A 222 -15.42 10.46 -17.53
CA GLU A 222 -14.39 10.35 -18.58
C GLU A 222 -14.35 8.94 -19.18
N THR A 223 -14.86 7.95 -18.44
CA THR A 223 -15.17 6.61 -18.94
C THR A 223 -16.49 6.10 -18.35
N ALA A 224 -17.18 5.18 -19.02
CA ALA A 224 -18.40 4.57 -18.54
C ALA A 224 -18.14 3.54 -17.44
N VAL A 225 -17.05 2.79 -17.52
CA VAL A 225 -16.71 1.74 -16.55
C VAL A 225 -15.22 1.79 -16.19
N GLY A 226 -14.92 1.74 -14.89
CA GLY A 226 -13.57 1.52 -14.38
C GLY A 226 -13.46 0.20 -13.63
N ILE A 227 -12.58 -0.70 -14.06
CA ILE A 227 -12.26 -1.94 -13.36
C ILE A 227 -11.24 -1.64 -12.25
N VAL A 228 -11.60 -1.93 -11.01
CA VAL A 228 -10.89 -1.51 -9.79
C VAL A 228 -11.12 -2.48 -8.62
N PHE A 229 -10.53 -2.22 -7.46
CA PHE A 229 -11.10 -2.77 -6.24
C PHE A 229 -12.35 -1.98 -5.84
N ILE A 230 -13.39 -2.67 -5.39
CA ILE A 230 -14.73 -2.10 -5.15
C ILE A 230 -14.67 -0.91 -4.19
N HIS A 231 -13.78 -0.96 -3.18
CA HIS A 231 -13.62 0.14 -2.22
C HIS A 231 -13.21 1.45 -2.89
N ASP A 232 -12.45 1.43 -4.00
CA ASP A 232 -12.08 2.64 -4.75
C ASP A 232 -13.29 3.32 -5.39
N ALA A 233 -14.24 2.54 -5.93
CA ALA A 233 -15.49 3.08 -6.48
C ALA A 233 -16.42 3.60 -5.37
N VAL A 234 -16.42 2.95 -4.20
CA VAL A 234 -17.20 3.38 -3.02
C VAL A 234 -16.76 4.77 -2.55
N VAL A 235 -15.48 5.12 -2.64
CA VAL A 235 -14.97 6.46 -2.28
C VAL A 235 -15.76 7.58 -2.97
N PHE A 236 -16.01 7.41 -4.26
CA PHE A 236 -16.70 8.39 -5.09
C PHE A 236 -18.22 8.32 -4.92
N ALA A 237 -18.78 7.11 -4.78
CA ALA A 237 -20.20 6.93 -4.52
C ALA A 237 -20.65 7.63 -3.22
N VAL A 238 -19.87 7.52 -2.15
CA VAL A 238 -20.14 8.19 -0.86
C VAL A 238 -20.01 9.71 -0.97
N GLN A 239 -19.24 10.22 -1.93
CA GLN A 239 -19.12 11.66 -2.21
C GLN A 239 -20.30 12.22 -3.03
N GLY A 240 -21.17 11.34 -3.54
CA GLY A 240 -22.32 11.72 -4.37
C GLY A 240 -22.04 11.74 -5.87
N ASP A 241 -20.87 11.25 -6.30
CA ASP A 241 -20.57 11.09 -7.73
C ASP A 241 -21.52 10.04 -8.35
N PRO A 242 -21.85 10.14 -9.66
CA PRO A 242 -22.83 9.28 -10.31
C PRO A 242 -22.29 7.88 -10.63
N ILE A 243 -21.56 7.24 -9.71
CA ILE A 243 -20.93 5.94 -9.87
C ILE A 243 -21.57 4.88 -8.96
N LYS A 244 -21.75 3.67 -9.50
CA LYS A 244 -22.18 2.49 -8.72
C LYS A 244 -21.10 1.42 -8.79
N ALA A 245 -20.76 0.86 -7.63
CA ALA A 245 -19.80 -0.23 -7.51
C ALA A 245 -20.48 -1.60 -7.66
N VAL A 246 -19.82 -2.54 -8.32
CA VAL A 246 -20.36 -3.87 -8.64
C VAL A 246 -19.36 -4.96 -8.30
N ALA A 247 -19.84 -5.95 -7.55
CA ALA A 247 -19.24 -7.27 -7.46
C ALA A 247 -19.82 -8.15 -8.58
N PRO A 248 -18.99 -8.64 -9.52
CA PRO A 248 -19.52 -9.33 -10.71
C PRO A 248 -20.20 -10.67 -10.41
N CYS A 249 -21.26 -10.95 -11.16
CA CYS A 249 -22.16 -12.08 -10.91
C CYS A 249 -21.53 -13.47 -11.09
N GLU A 250 -20.48 -13.59 -11.92
CA GLU A 250 -19.73 -14.82 -12.12
C GLU A 250 -18.82 -15.17 -10.93
N GLY A 251 -18.71 -14.27 -9.96
CA GLY A 251 -17.71 -14.30 -8.91
C GLY A 251 -16.55 -13.35 -9.20
N THR A 252 -15.73 -13.15 -8.18
CA THR A 252 -14.58 -12.25 -8.26
C THR A 252 -13.50 -12.67 -7.27
N GLY A 253 -12.29 -12.19 -7.49
CA GLY A 253 -11.18 -12.32 -6.56
C GLY A 253 -11.11 -11.14 -5.61
N TYR A 254 -10.05 -11.11 -4.83
CA TYR A 254 -9.75 -10.04 -3.90
C TYR A 254 -8.24 -9.90 -3.76
N GLU A 255 -7.79 -8.72 -3.36
CA GLU A 255 -6.42 -8.53 -2.89
C GLU A 255 -6.30 -8.79 -1.40
N ILE A 256 -5.12 -9.27 -1.00
CA ILE A 256 -4.61 -9.07 0.35
C ILE A 256 -3.59 -7.94 0.32
N GLY A 257 -4.02 -6.75 0.71
CA GLY A 257 -3.13 -5.63 0.98
C GLY A 257 -2.03 -6.07 1.92
N SER A 258 -0.77 -5.81 1.58
CA SER A 258 0.36 -6.43 2.29
C SER A 258 1.39 -5.44 2.81
N MET A 259 2.21 -5.87 3.76
CA MET A 259 3.33 -5.11 4.29
C MET A 259 4.55 -6.00 4.45
N SER A 260 5.73 -5.49 4.10
CA SER A 260 7.01 -6.20 4.19
C SER A 260 8.13 -5.28 4.65
N ILE A 261 9.06 -5.81 5.43
CA ILE A 261 10.34 -5.15 5.72
C ILE A 261 11.30 -5.46 4.58
N VAL A 262 11.95 -4.42 4.04
CA VAL A 262 12.93 -4.57 2.96
C VAL A 262 14.18 -5.26 3.52
N LYS A 263 14.69 -6.28 2.82
CA LYS A 263 15.94 -6.94 3.23
C LYS A 263 17.09 -5.95 3.13
N GLY A 264 17.87 -5.83 4.20
CA GLY A 264 18.95 -4.84 4.26
C GLY A 264 18.48 -3.41 4.54
N ALA A 265 17.26 -3.25 5.07
CA ALA A 265 16.77 -1.98 5.62
C ALA A 265 17.81 -1.34 6.55
N ARG A 266 18.09 -0.05 6.32
CA ARG A 266 19.11 0.69 7.08
C ARG A 266 18.58 1.09 8.45
N ASN A 267 17.26 1.28 8.55
CA ASN A 267 16.57 1.64 9.78
C ASN A 267 15.69 0.47 10.28
N LEU A 268 16.27 -0.73 10.39
CA LEU A 268 15.53 -1.96 10.70
C LEU A 268 14.66 -1.86 11.96
N ASP A 269 15.18 -1.27 13.04
CA ASP A 269 14.42 -1.15 14.30
C ASP A 269 13.19 -0.24 14.14
N ASN A 270 13.30 0.80 13.31
CA ASN A 270 12.16 1.67 13.01
C ASN A 270 11.17 0.99 12.08
N ALA A 271 11.65 0.18 11.13
CA ALA A 271 10.78 -0.63 10.26
C ALA A 271 9.96 -1.64 11.08
N LYS A 272 10.58 -2.33 12.05
CA LYS A 272 9.88 -3.23 12.98
C LYS A 272 8.84 -2.50 13.83
N LYS A 273 9.21 -1.33 14.38
CA LYS A 273 8.25 -0.48 15.13
C LYS A 273 7.06 -0.08 14.28
N PHE A 274 7.28 0.35 13.03
CA PHE A 274 6.18 0.66 12.12
C PHE A 274 5.36 -0.59 11.80
N TYR A 275 6.00 -1.72 11.57
CA TYR A 275 5.33 -2.98 11.28
C TYR A 275 4.37 -3.39 12.40
N ASP A 276 4.81 -3.36 13.66
CA ASP A 276 3.96 -3.68 14.80
C ASP A 276 2.85 -2.64 14.99
N TRP A 277 3.20 -1.34 14.86
CA TRP A 277 2.25 -0.24 15.01
C TRP A 277 1.14 -0.29 13.95
N ALA A 278 1.49 -0.51 12.69
CA ALA A 278 0.56 -0.52 11.56
C ALA A 278 -0.46 -1.67 11.62
N LEU A 279 -0.19 -2.71 12.41
CA LEU A 279 -1.09 -3.82 12.66
C LEU A 279 -2.06 -3.58 13.83
N THR A 280 -1.92 -2.46 14.56
CA THR A 280 -2.84 -2.13 15.66
C THR A 280 -4.22 -1.70 15.15
N PRO A 281 -5.30 -1.91 15.93
CA PRO A 281 -6.62 -1.40 15.58
C PRO A 281 -6.64 0.12 15.37
N ALA A 282 -5.88 0.87 16.19
CA ALA A 282 -5.80 2.32 16.12
C ALA A 282 -5.18 2.81 14.81
N ALA A 283 -4.09 2.16 14.36
CA ALA A 283 -3.47 2.51 13.09
C ALA A 283 -4.36 2.14 11.89
N GLN A 284 -5.00 0.96 11.90
CA GLN A 284 -5.90 0.55 10.82
C GLN A 284 -7.16 1.41 10.75
N ALA A 285 -7.65 1.93 11.89
CA ALA A 285 -8.77 2.86 11.94
C ALA A 285 -8.50 4.21 11.24
N LEU A 286 -7.23 4.53 10.92
CA LEU A 286 -6.88 5.72 10.13
C LEU A 286 -7.36 5.64 8.67
N ALA A 287 -7.72 4.44 8.18
CA ALA A 287 -8.20 4.23 6.82
C ALA A 287 -9.48 5.02 6.53
N ALA A 288 -10.51 4.89 7.37
CA ALA A 288 -11.83 5.48 7.10
C ALA A 288 -11.80 7.03 7.03
N PRO A 289 -11.14 7.76 7.95
CA PRO A 289 -10.94 9.21 7.81
C PRO A 289 -10.15 9.60 6.55
N ALA A 290 -9.25 8.74 6.09
CA ALA A 290 -8.52 8.90 4.83
C ALA A 290 -9.31 8.42 3.60
N LYS A 291 -10.63 8.19 3.74
CA LYS A 291 -11.53 7.70 2.69
C LYS A 291 -11.06 6.39 2.06
N SER A 292 -10.46 5.53 2.87
CA SER A 292 -10.00 4.21 2.51
C SER A 292 -10.90 3.18 3.19
N TYR A 293 -11.63 2.39 2.40
CA TYR A 293 -12.72 1.51 2.85
C TYR A 293 -12.38 0.02 2.71
N GLN A 294 -11.10 -0.33 2.71
CA GLN A 294 -10.64 -1.71 2.75
C GLN A 294 -11.03 -2.38 4.07
N VAL A 295 -11.17 -3.70 4.05
CA VAL A 295 -11.45 -4.48 5.26
C VAL A 295 -10.14 -4.63 6.05
N PRO A 296 -10.06 -4.15 7.31
CA PRO A 296 -8.84 -4.24 8.11
C PRO A 296 -8.45 -5.69 8.40
N SER A 297 -7.14 -5.95 8.59
CA SER A 297 -6.66 -7.29 8.97
C SER A 297 -6.78 -7.59 10.46
N ASN A 298 -6.83 -6.57 11.31
CA ASN A 298 -7.06 -6.72 12.74
C ASN A 298 -8.55 -6.97 13.03
N LYS A 299 -8.84 -7.94 13.92
CA LYS A 299 -10.19 -8.44 14.23
C LYS A 299 -11.04 -7.50 15.08
#